data_AF-A0A524N8X2-F1
#
_entry.id   AF-A0A524N8X2-F1
#
_cell.length_a   1.000
_cell.length_b   1.000
_cell.length_c   1.000
_cell.angle_alpha   90.00
_cell.angle_beta   90.00
_cell.angle_gamma   90.00
#
_symmetry.space_group_name_H-M   'P 1'
#
loop_
_entity.id
_entity.type
_entity.pdbx_description
1 polymer ?
#
loop_
_entity_poly.entity_id
_entity_poly.type
_entity_poly.pdbx_seq_one_letter_code
_entity_poly.pdbx_strand_id
1 'polypeptide(L)' 'MEWYTYIIVIAVGIVAGIINTMAAGGSILTLPVLMALGLPPNMANGTNRIAILLQNVVG' A
#
# COMPACT_ATOMS: atom_id res chain seq x y z
N MET A 1 20.74 -18.62 18.11
CA MET A 1 20.22 -17.37 17.50
C MET A 1 20.89 -16.23 18.23
N GLU A 2 21.64 -15.42 17.51
CA GLU A 2 22.34 -14.31 18.12
C GLU A 2 21.36 -13.25 18.65
N TRP A 3 21.73 -12.57 19.74
CA TRP A 3 20.85 -11.61 20.42
C TRP A 3 20.42 -10.44 19.51
N TYR A 4 21.28 -10.06 18.55
CA TYR A 4 20.99 -9.00 17.59
C TYR A 4 19.84 -9.37 16.63
N THR A 5 19.61 -10.66 16.38
CA THR A 5 18.54 -11.12 15.48
C THR A 5 17.16 -10.72 15.99
N TYR A 6 16.92 -10.76 17.31
CA TYR A 6 15.64 -10.34 17.89
C TYR A 6 15.36 -8.86 17.63
N ILE A 7 16.38 -8.01 17.77
CA ILE A 7 16.29 -6.57 17.54
C ILE A 7 15.99 -6.29 16.06
N ILE A 8 16.69 -6.98 15.15
CA ILE A 8 16.48 -6.85 13.71
C ILE A 8 15.06 -7.27 13.33
N VAL A 9 14.57 -8.40 13.85
CA VAL A 9 13.21 -8.90 13.56
C VAL A 9 12.14 -7.92 14.04
N ILE A 10 12.29 -7.34 15.24
CA ILE A 10 11.37 -6.31 15.75
C ILE A 10 11.39 -5.07 14.86
N ALA A 11 12.58 -4.58 14.49
CA ALA A 11 12.71 -3.41 13.62
C ALA A 11 12.08 -3.65 12.24
N VAL A 12 12.33 -4.82 11.63
CA VAL A 12 11.74 -5.22 10.36
C VAL A 12 10.22 -5.35 10.49
N GLY A 13 9.71 -5.94 11.57
CA GLY A 13 8.27 -6.06 11.81
C GLY A 13 7.56 -4.70 11.93
N ILE A 14 8.18 -3.72 12.59
CA ILE A 14 7.67 -2.36 12.68
C ILE A 14 7.66 -1.69 11.29
N VAL A 15 8.77 -1.77 10.55
CA VAL A 15 8.86 -1.19 9.20
C VAL A 15 7.87 -1.86 8.24
N ALA A 16 7.74 -3.19 8.30
CA ALA A 16 6.76 -3.92 7.51
C ALA A 16 5.32 -3.53 7.86
N GLY A 17 5.00 -3.37 9.15
CA GLY A 17 3.68 -2.89 9.59
C GLY A 17 3.39 -1.46 9.13
N ILE A 18 4.39 -0.58 9.15
CA ILE A 18 4.31 0.77 8.58
C ILE A 18 4.06 0.70 7.08
N ILE A 19 4.82 -0.11 6.34
CA ILE A 19 4.63 -0.29 4.89
C ILE A 19 3.23 -0.86 4.60
N ASN A 20 2.74 -1.83 5.38
CA ASN A 20 1.41 -2.40 5.21
C ASN A 20 0.32 -1.33 5.45
N THR A 21 0.53 -0.46 6.43
CA THR A 21 -0.36 0.67 6.72
C THR A 21 -0.25 1.76 5.65
N MET A 22 0.94 2.04 5.14
CA MET A 22 1.19 2.99 4.04
C MET A 22 0.65 2.47 2.71
N ALA A 23 0.59 1.15 2.52
CA ALA A 23 -0.09 0.55 1.38
C ALA A 23 -1.60 0.85 1.41
N ALA A 24 -2.19 1.13 2.58
CA ALA A 24 -3.55 1.69 2.66
C ALA A 24 -3.64 3.13 2.09
N GLY A 25 -2.51 3.81 1.90
CA GLY A 25 -2.36 5.06 1.15
C GLY A 25 -2.20 4.87 -0.36
N GLY A 26 -2.26 3.63 -0.87
CA GLY A 26 -2.12 3.31 -2.30
C GLY A 26 -3.04 4.15 -3.18
N SER A 27 -4.25 4.46 -2.71
CA SER A 27 -5.21 5.35 -3.39
C SER A 27 -4.69 6.76 -3.65
N ILE A 28 -3.91 7.32 -2.72
CA ILE A 28 -3.34 8.67 -2.82
C ILE A 28 -2.24 8.71 -3.89
N LEU A 29 -1.61 7.56 -4.17
CA LEU A 29 -0.58 7.43 -5.22
C LEU A 29 -1.16 6.97 -6.56
N THR A 30 -2.10 6.01 -6.56
CA THR A 30 -2.68 5.42 -7.78
C THR A 30 -3.56 6.41 -8.53
N LEU A 31 -4.36 7.23 -7.84
CA LEU A 31 -5.22 8.23 -8.47
C LEU A 31 -4.43 9.26 -9.30
N PRO A 32 -3.43 9.98 -8.76
CA PRO A 32 -2.67 10.95 -9.55
C PRO A 32 -1.86 10.26 -10.66
N VAL A 33 -1.37 9.03 -10.46
CA VAL A 33 -0.66 8.28 -11.51
C VAL A 33 -1.60 7.91 -12.65
N LEU A 34 -2.79 7.37 -12.37
CA LEU A 34 -3.77 7.02 -13.40
C LEU A 34 -4.26 8.27 -14.15
N MET A 35 -4.46 9.38 -13.44
CA MET A 35 -4.79 10.66 -14.06
C MET A 35 -3.63 11.21 -14.91
N ALA A 36 -2.38 11.06 -14.45
CA ALA A 36 -1.19 11.44 -15.22
C ALA A 36 -1.00 10.58 -16.48
N LEU A 37 -1.45 9.32 -16.44
CA LEU A 37 -1.53 8.43 -17.61
C LEU A 37 -2.70 8.74 -18.55
N GLY A 38 -3.49 9.78 -18.25
CA GLY A 38 -4.55 10.31 -19.12
C GLY A 38 -5.94 9.77 -18.84
N LEU A 39 -6.16 9.02 -17.76
CA LEU A 39 -7.51 8.59 -17.39
C LEU A 39 -8.32 9.77 -16.83
N PRO A 40 -9.58 9.95 -17.25
CA PRO A 40 -10.50 10.86 -16.59
C PRO A 40 -10.66 10.52 -15.10
N PRO A 41 -10.87 11.52 -14.21
CA PRO A 41 -10.94 11.30 -12.75
C PRO A 41 -11.92 10.19 -12.33
N ASN A 42 -13.05 10.08 -13.00
CA ASN A 42 -14.07 9.07 -12.70
C ASN A 42 -13.58 7.65 -12.99
N MET A 43 -12.84 7.45 -14.09
CA MET A 43 -12.28 6.16 -14.48
C MET A 43 -11.10 5.78 -13.58
N ALA A 44 -10.21 6.74 -13.30
CA ALA A 44 -9.09 6.54 -12.37
C ALA A 44 -9.59 6.12 -10.97
N ASN A 45 -10.64 6.77 -10.48
CA ASN A 45 -11.27 6.42 -9.21
C ASN A 45 -11.99 5.06 -9.24
N GLY A 46 -12.66 4.74 -10.35
CA GLY A 46 -13.24 3.41 -10.57
C GLY A 46 -12.19 2.29 -10.48
N THR A 47 -11.06 2.44 -11.20
CA THR A 47 -9.95 1.50 -11.16
C THR A 47 -9.35 1.37 -9.75
N ASN A 48 -9.18 2.50 -9.06
CA ASN A 48 -8.65 2.50 -7.70
C ASN A 48 -9.55 1.74 -6.70
N ARG A 49 -10.88 1.81 -6.83
CA ARG A 49 -11.79 1.05 -5.97
C ARG A 49 -11.64 -0.47 -6.10
N ILE A 50 -11.34 -0.98 -7.29
CA ILE A 50 -11.07 -2.42 -7.48
C ILE A 50 -9.79 -2.81 -6.75
N ALA A 51 -8.74 -1.99 -6.84
CA ALA A 51 -7.49 -2.22 -6.13
C ALA A 51 -7.70 -2.23 -4.60
N ILE A 52 -8.50 -1.30 -4.06
CA ILE A 52 -8.88 -1.28 -2.63
C ILE A 52 -9.68 -2.53 -2.24
N LEU A 53 -10.64 -2.97 -3.07
CA LEU A 53 -11.40 -4.18 -2.79
C LEU A 53 -10.50 -5.41 -2.69
N LEU A 54 -9.54 -5.55 -3.60
CA LEU A 54 -8.56 -6.64 -3.55
C LEU A 54 -7.63 -6.52 -2.34
N GLN A 55 -7.19 -5.30 -2.00
CA GLN A 55 -6.38 -5.05 -0.80
C GLN A 55 -7.12 -5.48 0.47
N ASN A 56 -8.39 -5.13 0.62
CA ASN A 56 -9.19 -5.53 1.78
C ASN A 56 -9.41 -7.06 1.87
N VAL A 57 -9.36 -7.78 0.75
CA VAL A 57 -9.49 -9.24 0.71
C VAL A 57 -8.17 -9.92 1.09
N VAL A 58 -7.02 -9.33 0.74
CA VAL A 58 -5.70 -9.92 0.97
C VAL A 58 -5.15 -9.62 2.37
N GLY A 59 -5.43 -8.43 2.92
CA GLY A 59 -5.03 -8.02 4.28
C GLY A 59 -3.54 -7.72 4.44
#